data_AF-A0A530YU70-F1
#
_entry.id   AF-A0A530YU70-F1
#
_cell.length_a   1.000
_cell.length_b   1.000
_cell.length_c   1.000
_cell.angle_alpha   90.00
_cell.angle_beta   90.00
_cell.angle_gamma   90.00
#
_symmetry.space_group_name_H-M   'P 1'
#
loop_
_entity.id
_entity.type
_entity.pdbx_description
1 polymer ?
#
loop_
_entity_poly.entity_id
_entity_poly.type
_entity_poly.pdbx_seq_one_letter_code
_entity_poly.pdbx_strand_id
1 'polypeptide(L)'
;TLTGLGLMMTELVELISGGNVILMLILIAAISLVLGMGIPTTANYILVATLMAPVVVDLGAQAGLPIPLIAVHLFVFYFGIMADITPPVGLAAFAAAAISKEDPIATGFQGALYSLRTAILPFVFIFNPAILLIGVDTWPQTIWVATVSLIAILLFSAATMNWFVTKSRLWESAALLLICFTLFRPDWWLNQVSPPYEELPASEFLSAVAQTPADGRINFVVEGVDLMGEDVRKTVNVPLGEPGEPLERLRGIGLTITQAGDALMISNVDFGSYAKRIGLDVGYDVVAVLRKADQPSSLIPIGLALAATAGVAGLQFARARKQSDRKETGPAR
;
A
#
# COMPACT_ATOMS: atom_id res chain seq x y z
N THR A 1 19.98 -5.10 -16.70
CA THR A 1 20.15 -6.56 -16.90
C THR A 1 19.21 -7.32 -15.96
N LEU A 2 17.90 -7.27 -16.26
CA LEU A 2 16.86 -8.04 -15.58
C LEU A 2 16.58 -9.31 -16.41
N THR A 3 17.61 -10.15 -16.62
CA THR A 3 17.71 -11.01 -17.82
C THR A 3 16.95 -12.36 -17.75
N GLY A 4 15.90 -12.48 -16.94
CA GLY A 4 15.01 -13.67 -17.00
C GLY A 4 14.27 -13.98 -15.70
N LEU A 5 14.95 -13.93 -14.55
CA LEU A 5 14.31 -14.24 -13.27
C LEU A 5 13.22 -13.23 -12.90
N GLY A 6 13.48 -11.92 -13.01
CA GLY A 6 12.47 -10.90 -12.70
C GLY A 6 11.24 -10.99 -13.63
N LEU A 7 11.46 -11.23 -14.92
CA LEU A 7 10.39 -11.43 -15.91
C LEU A 7 9.58 -12.69 -15.60
N MET A 8 10.24 -13.81 -15.29
CA MET A 8 9.55 -15.03 -14.84
C MET A 8 8.73 -14.79 -13.58
N MET A 9 9.21 -13.98 -12.63
CA MET A 9 8.43 -13.63 -11.44
C MET A 9 7.22 -12.78 -11.78
N THR A 10 7.33 -11.84 -12.72
CA THR A 10 6.19 -11.07 -13.25
C THR A 10 5.17 -12.00 -13.88
N GLU A 11 5.55 -12.83 -14.86
CA GLU A 11 4.66 -13.77 -15.54
C GLU A 11 3.98 -14.74 -14.58
N LEU A 12 4.74 -15.29 -13.61
CA LEU A 12 4.20 -16.21 -12.61
C LEU A 12 3.14 -15.53 -11.74
N VAL A 13 3.44 -14.32 -11.25
CA VAL A 13 2.51 -13.58 -10.40
C VAL A 13 1.29 -13.14 -11.21
N GLU A 14 1.47 -12.67 -12.43
CA GLU A 14 0.39 -12.27 -13.32
C GLU A 14 -0.55 -13.44 -13.64
N LEU A 15 0.01 -14.57 -14.06
CA LEU A 15 -0.74 -15.78 -14.39
C LEU A 15 -1.60 -16.26 -13.22
N ILE A 16 -1.04 -16.28 -12.00
CA ILE A 16 -1.76 -16.74 -10.81
C ILE A 16 -2.74 -15.66 -10.31
N SER A 17 -2.38 -14.38 -10.41
CA SER A 17 -3.22 -13.28 -9.92
C SER A 17 -4.40 -12.97 -10.85
N GLY A 18 -4.30 -13.29 -12.14
CA GLY A 18 -5.34 -13.04 -13.13
C GLY A 18 -5.73 -11.56 -13.22
N GLY A 19 -4.76 -10.65 -13.06
CA GLY A 19 -4.99 -9.21 -13.02
C GLY A 19 -5.58 -8.67 -11.70
N ASN A 20 -5.83 -9.53 -10.70
CA ASN A 20 -6.33 -9.08 -9.41
C ASN A 20 -5.19 -8.52 -8.54
N VAL A 21 -5.18 -7.20 -8.33
CA VAL A 21 -4.18 -6.48 -7.53
C VAL A 21 -4.01 -7.04 -6.12
N ILE A 22 -5.11 -7.42 -5.45
CA ILE A 22 -5.03 -7.90 -4.07
C ILE A 22 -4.34 -9.27 -4.04
N LEU A 23 -4.72 -10.17 -4.95
CA LEU A 23 -4.09 -11.48 -5.06
C LEU A 23 -2.61 -11.34 -5.45
N MET A 24 -2.28 -10.47 -6.38
CA MET A 24 -0.91 -10.11 -6.75
C MET A 24 -0.09 -9.69 -5.52
N LEU A 25 -0.57 -8.73 -4.72
CA LEU A 25 0.13 -8.27 -3.52
C LEU A 25 0.30 -9.39 -2.48
N ILE A 26 -0.70 -10.26 -2.31
CA ILE A 26 -0.61 -11.42 -1.41
C ILE A 26 0.46 -12.41 -1.89
N LEU A 27 0.51 -12.72 -3.19
CA LEU A 27 1.53 -13.59 -3.77
C LEU A 27 2.92 -13.00 -3.59
N ILE A 28 3.09 -11.72 -3.88
CA ILE A 28 4.37 -11.03 -3.71
C ILE A 28 4.80 -11.01 -2.24
N ALA A 29 3.88 -10.78 -1.31
CA ALA A 29 4.15 -10.87 0.12
C ALA A 29 4.63 -12.27 0.54
N ALA A 30 3.95 -13.32 0.07
CA ALA A 30 4.32 -14.71 0.35
C ALA A 30 5.69 -15.07 -0.25
N ILE A 31 5.94 -14.68 -1.49
CA ILE A 31 7.23 -14.87 -2.17
C ILE A 31 8.33 -14.11 -1.42
N SER A 32 8.09 -12.86 -1.03
CA SER A 32 9.06 -12.04 -0.28
C SER A 32 9.38 -12.64 1.08
N LEU A 33 8.37 -13.21 1.77
CA LEU A 33 8.57 -13.96 3.00
C LEU A 33 9.48 -15.17 2.78
N VAL A 34 9.21 -15.99 1.76
CA VAL A 34 10.01 -17.19 1.46
C VAL A 34 11.44 -16.84 1.04
N LEU A 35 11.60 -15.85 0.16
CA LEU A 35 12.91 -15.39 -0.32
C LEU A 35 13.76 -14.78 0.80
N GLY A 36 13.12 -14.15 1.79
CA GLY A 36 13.81 -13.52 2.92
C GLY A 36 14.27 -14.49 4.00
N MET A 37 13.84 -15.76 3.97
CA MET A 37 14.16 -16.71 5.03
C MET A 37 15.66 -17.05 5.08
N GLY A 38 16.29 -16.79 6.23
CA GLY A 38 17.64 -17.28 6.53
C GLY A 38 18.78 -16.44 5.94
N ILE A 39 18.50 -15.20 5.53
CA ILE A 39 19.48 -14.27 4.96
C ILE A 39 19.56 -13.01 5.84
N PRO A 40 20.76 -12.43 6.10
CA PRO A 40 20.88 -11.18 6.85
C PRO A 40 20.03 -10.04 6.27
N THR A 41 19.43 -9.20 7.12
CA THR A 41 18.45 -8.15 6.75
C THR A 41 18.87 -7.28 5.56
N THR A 42 20.13 -6.84 5.51
CA THR A 42 20.65 -6.03 4.39
C THR A 42 20.67 -6.82 3.07
N ALA A 43 21.15 -8.06 3.10
CA ALA A 43 21.21 -8.91 1.91
C ALA A 43 19.81 -9.37 1.47
N ASN A 44 18.91 -9.62 2.43
CA ASN A 44 17.50 -9.90 2.19
C ASN A 44 16.83 -8.73 1.45
N TYR A 45 16.99 -7.49 1.94
CA TYR A 45 16.44 -6.31 1.25
C TYR A 45 16.95 -6.19 -0.19
N ILE A 46 18.27 -6.33 -0.41
CA ILE A 46 18.86 -6.25 -1.76
C ILE A 46 18.24 -7.32 -2.68
N LEU A 47 18.11 -8.56 -2.21
CA LEU A 47 17.56 -9.67 -2.97
C LEU A 47 16.09 -9.46 -3.31
N VAL A 48 15.26 -9.21 -2.31
CA VAL A 48 13.81 -9.07 -2.50
C VAL A 48 13.48 -7.78 -3.28
N ALA A 49 14.16 -6.66 -3.02
CA ALA A 49 13.94 -5.43 -3.78
C ALA A 49 14.36 -5.56 -5.24
N THR A 50 15.42 -6.32 -5.56
CA THR A 50 15.85 -6.52 -6.95
C THR A 50 14.90 -7.43 -7.73
N LEU A 51 14.29 -8.40 -7.06
CA LEU A 51 13.42 -9.40 -7.72
C LEU A 51 11.95 -9.00 -7.71
N MET A 52 11.43 -8.49 -6.59
CA MET A 52 9.99 -8.30 -6.39
C MET A 52 9.51 -6.87 -6.54
N ALA A 53 10.34 -5.86 -6.26
CA ALA A 53 9.91 -4.47 -6.45
C ALA A 53 9.51 -4.16 -7.91
N PRO A 54 10.27 -4.59 -8.94
CA PRO A 54 9.86 -4.39 -10.34
C PRO A 54 8.52 -5.05 -10.66
N VAL A 55 8.24 -6.23 -10.10
CA VAL A 55 6.98 -6.96 -10.31
C VAL A 55 5.79 -6.19 -9.76
N VAL A 56 5.91 -5.65 -8.54
CA VAL A 56 4.84 -4.82 -7.94
C VAL A 56 4.60 -3.55 -8.75
N VAL A 57 5.68 -2.90 -9.21
CA VAL A 57 5.60 -1.67 -10.02
C VAL A 57 4.87 -1.95 -11.33
N ASP A 58 5.30 -3.00 -12.03
CA ASP A 58 4.84 -3.27 -13.38
C ASP A 58 3.37 -3.74 -13.38
N LEU A 59 3.07 -4.79 -12.63
CA LEU A 59 1.71 -5.33 -12.55
C LEU A 59 0.75 -4.37 -11.83
N GLY A 60 1.23 -3.58 -10.86
CA GLY A 60 0.45 -2.52 -10.24
C GLY A 60 0.05 -1.43 -11.24
N ALA A 61 1.01 -0.98 -12.06
CA ALA A 61 0.77 0.01 -13.11
C ALA A 61 -0.21 -0.53 -14.18
N GLN A 62 -0.02 -1.77 -14.62
CA GLN A 62 -0.93 -2.43 -15.57
C GLN A 62 -2.35 -2.57 -15.02
N ALA A 63 -2.49 -2.87 -13.73
CA ALA A 63 -3.78 -2.96 -13.07
C ALA A 63 -4.41 -1.60 -12.71
N GLY A 64 -3.85 -0.48 -13.21
CA GLY A 64 -4.38 0.85 -13.01
C GLY A 64 -4.14 1.44 -11.61
N LEU A 65 -3.28 0.82 -10.80
CA LEU A 65 -2.91 1.30 -9.47
C LEU A 65 -1.47 1.84 -9.51
N PRO A 66 -1.27 3.15 -9.70
CA PRO A 66 0.08 3.67 -9.75
C PRO A 66 0.61 3.85 -8.31
N ILE A 67 1.58 3.02 -7.95
CA ILE A 67 2.13 2.95 -6.59
C ILE A 67 3.44 3.76 -6.54
N PRO A 68 3.63 4.69 -5.58
CA PRO A 68 4.91 5.35 -5.40
C PRO A 68 6.04 4.33 -5.14
N LEU A 69 7.18 4.47 -5.83
CA LEU A 69 8.30 3.53 -5.71
C LEU A 69 8.73 3.26 -4.25
N ILE A 70 8.75 4.27 -3.40
CA ILE A 70 9.11 4.10 -1.99
C ILE A 70 8.15 3.17 -1.25
N ALA A 71 6.85 3.24 -1.55
CA ALA A 71 5.85 2.34 -0.98
C ALA A 71 6.09 0.90 -1.45
N VAL A 72 6.46 0.70 -2.73
CA VAL A 72 6.83 -0.62 -3.24
C VAL A 72 8.04 -1.19 -2.50
N HIS A 73 9.12 -0.41 -2.37
CA HIS A 73 10.32 -0.84 -1.67
C HIS A 73 10.06 -1.15 -0.19
N LEU A 74 9.26 -0.33 0.49
CA LEU A 74 8.84 -0.61 1.86
C LEU A 74 7.97 -1.87 1.94
N PHE A 75 7.07 -2.09 0.98
CA PHE A 75 6.21 -3.29 0.95
C PHE A 75 7.05 -4.57 0.96
N VAL A 76 7.96 -4.69 -0.01
CA VAL A 76 8.82 -5.87 -0.12
C VAL A 76 9.81 -5.98 1.04
N PHE A 77 10.33 -4.85 1.54
CA PHE A 77 11.21 -4.82 2.70
C PHE A 77 10.52 -5.32 3.97
N TYR A 78 9.27 -4.89 4.22
CA TYR A 78 8.49 -5.32 5.38
C TYR A 78 8.26 -6.83 5.40
N PHE A 79 7.92 -7.43 4.27
CA PHE A 79 7.77 -8.88 4.18
C PHE A 79 9.11 -9.61 4.25
N GLY A 80 10.17 -9.03 3.68
CA GLY A 80 11.53 -9.53 3.85
C GLY A 80 11.92 -9.65 5.33
N ILE A 81 11.80 -8.58 6.12
CA ILE A 81 12.15 -8.62 7.56
C ILE A 81 11.16 -9.45 8.39
N MET A 82 9.91 -9.57 7.95
CA MET A 82 8.93 -10.42 8.62
C MET A 82 9.25 -11.91 8.46
N ALA A 83 10.07 -12.30 7.47
CA ALA A 83 10.60 -13.65 7.34
C ALA A 83 11.42 -14.06 8.57
N ASP A 84 12.17 -13.12 9.19
CA ASP A 84 13.05 -13.40 10.32
C ASP A 84 12.31 -13.77 11.61
N ILE A 85 11.04 -13.38 11.73
CA ILE A 85 10.18 -13.71 12.88
C ILE A 85 9.25 -14.90 12.61
N THR A 86 9.15 -15.34 11.35
CA THR A 86 8.23 -16.40 10.94
C THR A 86 8.93 -17.76 11.08
N PRO A 87 8.32 -18.76 11.73
CA PRO A 87 8.86 -20.12 11.74
C PRO A 87 9.05 -20.65 10.31
N PRO A 88 10.11 -21.42 10.02
CA PRO A 88 11.12 -21.99 10.93
C PRO A 88 12.31 -21.08 11.33
N VAL A 89 12.44 -19.85 10.83
CA VAL A 89 13.68 -19.05 11.02
C VAL A 89 13.76 -18.42 12.41
N GLY A 90 12.80 -17.57 12.76
CA GLY A 90 12.50 -17.10 14.13
C GLY A 90 13.66 -16.90 15.12
N LEU A 91 14.81 -16.34 14.74
CA LEU A 91 16.04 -16.39 15.58
C LEU A 91 15.84 -15.78 16.99
N ALA A 92 15.07 -14.70 17.07
CA ALA A 92 14.69 -14.09 18.35
C ALA A 92 13.80 -15.01 19.21
N ALA A 93 12.93 -15.80 18.58
CA ALA A 93 12.10 -16.78 19.28
C ALA A 93 12.93 -17.95 19.81
N PHE A 94 13.97 -18.40 19.10
CA PHE A 94 14.92 -19.39 19.62
C PHE A 94 15.66 -18.88 20.86
N ALA A 95 16.14 -17.63 20.83
CA ALA A 95 16.78 -17.02 21.98
C ALA A 95 15.81 -16.85 23.17
N ALA A 96 14.58 -16.38 22.91
CA ALA A 96 13.55 -16.24 23.93
C ALA A 96 13.18 -17.59 24.57
N ALA A 97 13.00 -18.64 23.75
CA ALA A 97 12.70 -19.99 24.20
C ALA A 97 13.82 -20.59 25.05
N ALA A 98 15.09 -20.30 24.74
CA ALA A 98 16.22 -20.71 25.56
C ALA A 98 16.22 -20.05 26.97
N ILE A 99 15.74 -18.81 27.08
CA ILE A 99 15.60 -18.10 28.35
C ILE A 99 14.39 -18.62 29.14
N SER A 100 13.25 -18.82 28.47
CA SER A 100 12.00 -19.26 29.10
C SER A 100 11.90 -20.77 29.32
N LYS A 101 12.81 -21.56 28.74
CA LYS A 101 12.81 -23.04 28.73
C LYS A 101 11.57 -23.64 28.05
N GLU A 102 11.08 -22.97 27.00
CA GLU A 102 9.93 -23.41 26.20
C GLU A 102 10.37 -24.00 24.85
N ASP A 103 9.42 -24.55 24.09
CA ASP A 103 9.68 -25.00 22.73
C ASP A 103 9.93 -23.80 21.79
N PRO A 104 11.05 -23.77 21.04
CA PRO A 104 11.37 -22.66 20.13
C PRO A 104 10.37 -22.46 19.00
N ILE A 105 9.80 -23.54 18.45
CA ILE A 105 8.87 -23.47 17.33
C ILE A 105 7.52 -22.94 17.81
N ALA A 106 7.02 -23.41 18.95
CA ALA A 106 5.81 -22.89 19.57
C ALA A 106 5.95 -21.41 19.96
N THR A 107 7.10 -21.03 20.53
CA THR A 107 7.43 -19.63 20.84
C THR A 107 7.46 -18.78 19.57
N GLY A 108 8.08 -19.30 18.50
CA GLY A 108 8.13 -18.64 17.20
C GLY A 108 6.75 -18.47 16.58
N PHE A 109 5.91 -19.50 16.63
CA PHE A 109 4.54 -19.43 16.10
C PHE A 109 3.70 -18.40 16.86
N GLN A 110 3.80 -18.39 18.19
CA GLN A 110 3.10 -17.40 19.00
C GLN A 110 3.60 -15.97 18.72
N GLY A 111 4.92 -15.78 18.59
CA GLY A 111 5.53 -14.49 18.24
C GLY A 111 5.13 -14.00 16.85
N ALA A 112 5.09 -14.91 15.87
CA ALA A 112 4.65 -14.63 14.51
C ALA A 112 3.17 -14.26 14.47
N LEU A 113 2.29 -14.99 15.16
CA LEU A 113 0.88 -14.64 15.28
C LEU A 113 0.68 -13.26 15.92
N TYR A 114 1.51 -12.91 16.91
CA TYR A 114 1.42 -11.60 17.52
C TYR A 114 1.86 -10.47 16.58
N SER A 115 2.86 -10.76 15.77
CA SER A 115 3.44 -9.82 14.80
C SER A 115 2.69 -9.77 13.48
N LEU A 116 1.88 -10.77 13.13
CA LEU A 116 1.03 -10.76 11.93
C LEU A 116 0.15 -9.52 11.87
N ARG A 117 -0.14 -8.92 13.03
CA ARG A 117 -0.87 -7.67 13.13
C ARG A 117 -0.18 -6.49 12.41
N THR A 118 1.14 -6.49 12.32
CA THR A 118 1.89 -5.46 11.57
C THR A 118 1.99 -5.80 10.07
N ALA A 119 1.66 -7.03 9.65
CA ALA A 119 1.68 -7.46 8.25
C ALA A 119 0.62 -6.78 7.39
N ILE A 120 -0.41 -6.18 8.01
CA ILE A 120 -1.44 -5.42 7.29
C ILE A 120 -0.92 -4.06 6.82
N LEU A 121 0.07 -3.48 7.52
CA LEU A 121 0.52 -2.11 7.28
C LEU A 121 1.07 -1.91 5.85
N PRO A 122 1.86 -2.86 5.29
CA PRO A 122 2.24 -2.84 3.88
C PRO A 122 1.08 -2.70 2.90
N PHE A 123 0.03 -3.49 3.08
CA PHE A 123 -1.15 -3.40 2.22
C PHE A 123 -1.81 -2.03 2.35
N VAL A 124 -1.91 -1.52 3.58
CA VAL A 124 -2.53 -0.23 3.84
C VAL A 124 -1.81 0.90 3.10
N PHE A 125 -0.49 1.03 3.24
CA PHE A 125 0.21 2.17 2.62
C PHE A 125 0.32 2.07 1.09
N ILE A 126 0.15 0.89 0.49
CA ILE A 126 0.04 0.73 -0.96
C ILE A 126 -1.23 1.40 -1.48
N PHE A 127 -2.34 1.27 -0.74
CA PHE A 127 -3.62 1.89 -1.11
C PHE A 127 -3.81 3.28 -0.51
N ASN A 128 -3.04 3.64 0.52
CA ASN A 128 -3.06 4.96 1.15
C ASN A 128 -1.63 5.46 1.43
N PRO A 129 -0.93 5.99 0.41
CA PRO A 129 0.44 6.47 0.55
C PRO A 129 0.60 7.66 1.51
N ALA A 130 -0.49 8.34 1.89
CA ALA A 130 -0.44 9.48 2.82
C ALA A 130 0.11 9.07 4.20
N ILE A 131 -0.01 7.81 4.59
CA ILE A 131 0.57 7.26 5.83
C ILE A 131 2.10 7.31 5.81
N LEU A 132 2.70 7.26 4.61
CA LEU A 132 4.13 7.46 4.38
C LEU A 132 4.48 8.95 4.22
N LEU A 133 3.56 9.85 4.52
CA LEU A 133 3.67 11.30 4.31
C LEU A 133 3.82 11.72 2.85
N ILE A 134 3.36 10.88 1.92
CA ILE A 134 3.41 11.19 0.48
C ILE A 134 2.17 12.02 0.12
N GLY A 135 2.39 13.21 -0.44
CA GLY A 135 1.31 14.16 -0.75
C GLY A 135 0.70 14.81 0.50
N VAL A 136 1.50 14.93 1.57
CA VAL A 136 1.13 15.56 2.84
C VAL A 136 2.05 16.76 3.06
N ASP A 137 1.57 17.94 2.69
CA ASP A 137 2.41 19.15 2.61
C ASP A 137 2.20 20.10 3.78
N THR A 138 1.16 19.87 4.60
CA THR A 138 0.78 20.79 5.69
C THR A 138 0.72 20.08 7.04
N TRP A 139 1.16 20.76 8.10
CA TRP A 139 1.11 20.25 9.48
C TRP A 139 -0.28 19.77 9.92
N PRO A 140 -1.39 20.48 9.63
CA PRO A 140 -2.72 19.99 9.98
C PRO A 140 -3.05 18.65 9.31
N GLN A 141 -2.66 18.47 8.05
CA GLN A 141 -2.84 17.20 7.33
C GLN A 141 -2.00 16.08 7.93
N THR A 142 -0.75 16.36 8.31
CA THR A 142 0.12 15.39 9.01
C THR A 142 -0.49 14.92 10.33
N ILE A 143 -0.94 15.86 11.17
CA ILE A 143 -1.57 15.55 12.46
C ILE A 143 -2.85 14.74 12.23
N TRP A 144 -3.64 15.09 11.22
CA TRP A 144 -4.84 14.36 10.86
C TRP A 144 -4.54 12.91 10.46
N VAL A 145 -3.63 12.70 9.51
CA VAL A 145 -3.24 11.36 9.05
C VAL A 145 -2.66 10.54 10.19
N ALA A 146 -1.79 11.11 11.01
CA ALA A 146 -1.21 10.44 12.17
C ALA A 146 -2.29 10.01 13.18
N THR A 147 -3.24 10.90 13.48
CA THR A 147 -4.32 10.63 14.43
C THR A 147 -5.26 9.53 13.93
N VAL A 148 -5.72 9.63 12.68
CA VAL A 148 -6.60 8.62 12.07
C VAL A 148 -5.91 7.27 11.98
N SER A 149 -4.64 7.24 11.57
CA SER A 149 -3.85 6.00 11.48
C SER A 149 -3.62 5.37 12.86
N LEU A 150 -3.37 6.18 13.88
CA LEU A 150 -3.23 5.72 15.26
C LEU A 150 -4.53 5.10 15.79
N ILE A 151 -5.68 5.76 15.56
CA ILE A 151 -6.98 5.20 15.93
C ILE A 151 -7.22 3.89 15.19
N ALA A 152 -6.99 3.85 13.87
CA ALA A 152 -7.21 2.67 13.05
C ALA A 152 -6.39 1.45 13.54
N ILE A 153 -5.09 1.62 13.81
CA ILE A 153 -4.23 0.52 14.28
C ILE A 153 -4.60 0.06 15.71
N LEU A 154 -5.05 0.97 16.58
CA LEU A 154 -5.54 0.60 17.91
C LEU A 154 -6.84 -0.22 17.82
N LEU A 155 -7.76 0.14 16.93
CA LEU A 155 -8.99 -0.62 16.70
C LEU A 155 -8.70 -1.99 16.07
N PHE A 156 -7.72 -2.06 15.16
CA PHE A 156 -7.25 -3.33 14.60
C PHE A 156 -6.66 -4.24 15.68
N SER A 157 -5.83 -3.70 16.57
CA SER A 157 -5.28 -4.44 17.71
C SER A 157 -6.40 -4.93 18.64
N ALA A 158 -7.35 -4.05 18.99
CA ALA A 158 -8.49 -4.39 19.84
C ALA A 158 -9.37 -5.50 19.24
N ALA A 159 -9.63 -5.44 17.93
CA ALA A 159 -10.40 -6.45 17.22
C ALA A 159 -9.69 -7.81 17.19
N THR A 160 -8.39 -7.82 16.87
CA THR A 160 -7.60 -9.06 16.79
C THR A 160 -7.29 -9.66 18.16
N MET A 161 -7.31 -8.87 19.24
CA MET A 161 -7.23 -9.34 20.63
C MET A 161 -8.59 -9.72 21.23
N ASN A 162 -9.68 -9.51 20.49
CA ASN A 162 -11.05 -9.70 20.95
C ASN A 162 -11.37 -8.95 22.25
N TRP A 163 -10.74 -7.79 22.43
CA TRP A 163 -10.86 -6.95 23.61
C TRP A 163 -10.72 -5.47 23.24
N PHE A 164 -11.72 -4.67 23.58
CA PHE A 164 -11.64 -3.22 23.41
C PHE A 164 -11.83 -2.51 24.76
N VAL A 165 -13.07 -2.31 25.19
CA VAL A 165 -13.40 -1.87 26.56
C VAL A 165 -13.67 -3.10 27.45
N THR A 166 -14.38 -4.08 26.88
CA THR A 166 -14.61 -5.41 27.47
C THR A 166 -14.34 -6.49 26.43
N LYS A 167 -14.44 -7.76 26.83
CA LYS A 167 -14.40 -8.88 25.89
C LYS A 167 -15.42 -8.67 24.78
N SER A 168 -14.91 -8.53 23.55
CA SER A 168 -15.71 -8.29 22.36
C SER A 168 -16.49 -9.55 21.96
N ARG A 169 -17.70 -9.36 21.46
CA ARG A 169 -18.42 -10.40 20.69
C ARG A 169 -17.81 -10.48 19.29
N LEU A 170 -17.95 -11.63 18.61
CA LEU A 170 -17.41 -11.82 17.27
C LEU A 170 -17.87 -10.74 16.27
N TRP A 171 -19.14 -10.32 16.34
CA TRP A 171 -19.64 -9.24 15.49
C TRP A 171 -19.09 -7.86 15.86
N GLU A 172 -18.74 -7.61 17.14
CA GLU A 172 -18.08 -6.37 17.55
C GLU A 172 -16.65 -6.33 17.01
N SER A 173 -15.93 -7.45 17.10
CA SER A 173 -14.60 -7.58 16.51
C SER A 173 -14.65 -7.43 14.98
N ALA A 174 -15.64 -8.01 14.30
CA ALA A 174 -15.86 -7.82 12.87
C ALA A 174 -16.20 -6.35 12.53
N ALA A 175 -17.04 -5.68 13.33
CA ALA A 175 -17.35 -4.28 13.16
C ALA A 175 -16.11 -3.40 13.35
N LEU A 176 -15.28 -3.67 14.36
CA LEU A 176 -14.02 -2.96 14.58
C LEU A 176 -13.03 -3.14 13.42
N LEU A 177 -12.96 -4.33 12.82
CA LEU A 177 -12.16 -4.56 11.61
C LEU A 177 -12.69 -3.77 10.41
N LEU A 178 -14.01 -3.72 10.22
CA LEU A 178 -14.64 -2.94 9.14
C LEU A 178 -14.42 -1.42 9.34
N ILE A 179 -14.53 -0.95 10.58
CA ILE A 179 -14.23 0.44 10.96
C ILE A 179 -12.76 0.75 10.68
N CYS A 180 -11.84 -0.12 11.11
CA CYS A 180 -10.42 0.01 10.82
C CYS A 180 -10.15 0.09 9.31
N PHE A 181 -10.73 -0.80 8.51
CA PHE A 181 -10.63 -0.76 7.05
C PHE A 181 -11.12 0.58 6.48
N THR A 182 -12.25 1.08 6.99
CA THR A 182 -12.83 2.37 6.55
C THR A 182 -11.96 3.57 6.91
N LEU A 183 -11.30 3.55 8.08
CA LEU A 183 -10.37 4.61 8.48
C LEU A 183 -9.09 4.59 7.65
N PHE A 184 -8.57 3.41 7.30
CA PHE A 184 -7.36 3.27 6.50
C PHE A 184 -7.58 3.52 5.01
N ARG A 185 -8.75 3.13 4.48
CA ARG A 185 -9.07 3.24 3.05
C ARG A 185 -10.48 3.81 2.84
N PRO A 186 -10.75 5.06 3.26
CA PRO A 186 -12.05 5.69 3.07
C PRO A 186 -12.41 5.82 1.57
N ASP A 187 -11.40 6.02 0.72
CA ASP A 187 -11.57 6.18 -0.73
C ASP A 187 -12.21 4.96 -1.38
N TRP A 188 -12.08 3.76 -0.80
CA TRP A 188 -12.71 2.56 -1.36
C TRP A 188 -14.23 2.71 -1.44
N TRP A 189 -14.85 3.31 -0.42
CA TRP A 189 -16.29 3.57 -0.39
C TRP A 189 -16.70 4.67 -1.35
N LEU A 190 -15.89 5.73 -1.43
CA LEU A 190 -16.14 6.85 -2.36
C LEU A 190 -16.07 6.39 -3.81
N ASN A 191 -15.11 5.51 -4.13
CA ASN A 191 -14.90 4.97 -5.47
C ASN A 191 -16.06 4.10 -5.98
N GLN A 192 -16.92 3.57 -5.08
CA GLN A 192 -18.14 2.87 -5.49
C GLN A 192 -19.25 3.84 -5.95
N VAL A 193 -19.17 5.09 -5.52
CA VAL A 193 -20.19 6.12 -5.80
C VAL A 193 -19.75 7.02 -6.95
N SER A 194 -18.47 7.39 -6.97
CA SER A 194 -17.89 8.31 -7.96
C SER A 194 -16.48 7.85 -8.33
N PRO A 195 -16.09 7.88 -9.62
CA PRO A 195 -14.76 7.48 -10.04
C PRO A 195 -13.68 8.37 -9.38
N PRO A 196 -12.51 7.83 -9.02
CA PRO A 196 -11.42 8.59 -8.38
C PRO A 196 -10.70 9.55 -9.34
N TYR A 197 -10.71 9.22 -10.62
CA TYR A 197 -10.00 9.97 -11.65
C TYR A 197 -10.88 10.19 -12.88
N GLU A 198 -10.71 11.35 -13.50
CA GLU A 198 -11.19 11.65 -14.83
C GLU A 198 -10.02 11.52 -15.82
N GLU A 199 -10.20 10.75 -16.89
CA GLU A 199 -9.22 10.64 -17.97
C GLU A 199 -9.34 11.87 -18.89
N LEU A 200 -8.32 12.72 -18.89
CA LEU A 200 -8.18 13.84 -19.81
C LEU A 200 -7.36 13.43 -21.04
N PRO A 201 -7.62 14.01 -22.22
CA PRO A 201 -6.88 13.70 -23.44
C PRO A 201 -5.37 13.98 -23.31
N ALA A 202 -4.56 13.23 -24.05
CA ALA A 202 -3.10 13.41 -24.11
C ALA A 202 -2.67 14.85 -24.42
N SER A 203 -3.45 15.59 -25.22
CA SER A 203 -3.19 17.00 -25.53
C SER A 203 -3.07 17.91 -24.30
N GLU A 204 -3.74 17.56 -23.20
CA GLU A 204 -3.68 18.31 -21.95
C GLU A 204 -2.47 17.94 -21.08
N PHE A 205 -1.68 16.93 -21.46
CA PHE A 205 -0.62 16.40 -20.61
C PHE A 205 0.46 17.42 -20.28
N LEU A 206 0.99 18.14 -21.26
CA LEU A 206 2.00 19.15 -21.00
C LEU A 206 1.45 20.30 -20.16
N SER A 207 0.17 20.65 -20.32
CA SER A 207 -0.51 21.63 -19.48
C SER A 207 -0.70 21.13 -18.04
N ALA A 208 -1.05 19.87 -17.85
CA ALA A 208 -1.17 19.26 -16.53
C ALA A 208 0.19 19.18 -15.82
N VAL A 209 1.26 18.86 -16.55
CA VAL A 209 2.64 18.92 -16.04
C VAL A 209 3.01 20.35 -15.64
N ALA A 210 2.60 21.37 -16.39
CA ALA A 210 2.85 22.77 -16.04
C ALA A 210 2.13 23.19 -14.75
N GLN A 211 0.88 22.77 -14.57
CA GLN A 211 0.02 23.18 -13.46
C GLN A 211 0.30 22.43 -12.15
N THR A 212 0.99 21.29 -12.22
CA THR A 212 1.31 20.52 -11.03
C THR A 212 2.26 21.31 -10.11
N PRO A 213 1.97 21.46 -8.81
CA PRO A 213 2.83 22.17 -7.86
C PRO A 213 4.26 21.61 -7.78
N ALA A 214 5.15 22.35 -7.11
CA ALA A 214 6.50 21.87 -6.76
C ALA A 214 6.40 20.55 -5.99
N ASP A 215 7.23 19.56 -6.34
CA ASP A 215 7.24 18.22 -5.73
C ASP A 215 5.90 17.46 -5.82
N GLY A 216 4.95 17.99 -6.58
CA GLY A 216 3.68 17.36 -6.87
C GLY A 216 3.86 16.12 -7.73
N ARG A 217 2.86 15.25 -7.75
CA ARG A 217 2.89 14.00 -8.53
C ARG A 217 1.81 14.03 -9.59
N ILE A 218 2.15 13.58 -10.80
CA ILE A 218 1.20 13.45 -11.91
C ILE A 218 0.91 11.97 -12.17
N ASN A 219 -0.36 11.68 -12.43
CA ASN A 219 -0.84 10.37 -12.87
C ASN A 219 -1.20 10.44 -14.35
N PHE A 220 -0.73 9.51 -15.15
CA PHE A 220 -1.07 9.43 -16.56
C PHE A 220 -1.01 7.98 -17.04
N VAL A 221 -1.65 7.74 -18.17
CA VAL A 221 -1.72 6.43 -18.80
C VAL A 221 -0.83 6.43 -20.03
N VAL A 222 -0.02 5.38 -20.14
CA VAL A 222 0.77 5.09 -21.32
C VAL A 222 0.31 3.78 -21.95
N GLU A 223 0.38 3.73 -23.27
CA GLU A 223 0.14 2.52 -24.06
C GLU A 223 1.31 2.27 -25.00
N GLY A 224 1.60 1.01 -25.27
CA GLY A 224 2.56 0.64 -26.28
C GLY A 224 2.86 -0.84 -26.26
N VAL A 225 3.90 -1.22 -26.99
CA VAL A 225 4.32 -2.60 -27.12
C VAL A 225 5.53 -2.84 -26.23
N ASP A 226 5.43 -3.81 -25.34
CA ASP A 226 6.53 -4.15 -24.45
C ASP A 226 7.65 -4.92 -25.17
N LEU A 227 8.67 -5.36 -24.43
CA LEU A 227 9.80 -6.11 -24.98
C LEU A 227 9.41 -7.48 -25.55
N MET A 228 8.25 -8.02 -25.18
CA MET A 228 7.74 -9.31 -25.63
C MET A 228 6.84 -9.19 -26.86
N GLY A 229 6.52 -7.96 -27.28
CA GLY A 229 5.59 -7.73 -28.38
C GLY A 229 4.13 -7.72 -27.93
N GLU A 230 3.87 -7.62 -26.62
CA GLU A 230 2.51 -7.55 -26.08
C GLU A 230 2.07 -6.10 -25.89
N ASP A 231 0.81 -5.82 -26.20
CA ASP A 231 0.20 -4.52 -25.98
C ASP A 231 -0.03 -4.31 -24.48
N VAL A 232 0.61 -3.29 -23.92
CA VAL A 232 0.53 -2.95 -22.50
C VAL A 232 -0.08 -1.57 -22.32
N ARG A 233 -1.08 -1.47 -21.43
CA ARG A 233 -1.62 -0.20 -20.91
C ARG A 233 -1.19 -0.06 -19.46
N LYS A 234 -0.45 0.99 -19.13
CA LYS A 234 0.10 1.21 -17.79
C LYS A 234 -0.31 2.58 -17.24
N THR A 235 -0.84 2.59 -16.03
CA THR A 235 -1.03 3.83 -15.27
C THR A 235 0.20 4.08 -14.42
N VAL A 236 0.85 5.22 -14.63
CA VAL A 236 2.08 5.59 -13.94
C VAL A 236 1.90 6.83 -13.07
N ASN A 237 2.65 6.89 -11.97
CA ASN A 237 2.67 8.02 -11.04
C ASN A 237 4.09 8.54 -10.88
N VAL A 238 4.27 9.83 -11.18
CA VAL A 238 5.59 10.41 -11.35
C VAL A 238 5.73 11.69 -10.51
N PRO A 239 6.77 11.83 -9.68
CA PRO A 239 7.07 13.09 -9.01
C PRO A 239 7.61 14.08 -10.02
N LEU A 240 7.08 15.29 -10.02
CA LEU A 240 7.62 16.41 -10.77
C LEU A 240 8.44 17.25 -9.80
N GLY A 241 9.68 17.60 -10.19
CA GLY A 241 10.55 18.45 -9.38
C GLY A 241 10.06 19.90 -9.34
N GLU A 242 11.01 20.84 -9.27
CA GLU A 242 10.71 22.26 -9.20
C GLU A 242 9.80 22.75 -10.36
N PRO A 243 8.97 23.78 -10.12
CA PRO A 243 8.16 24.39 -11.17
C PRO A 243 9.05 24.96 -12.27
N GLY A 244 8.71 24.70 -13.52
CA GLY A 244 9.51 25.10 -14.68
C GLY A 244 8.82 24.71 -15.99
N GLU A 245 9.55 24.76 -17.09
CA GLU A 245 9.02 24.33 -18.39
C GLU A 245 8.63 22.84 -18.33
N PRO A 246 7.43 22.43 -18.81
CA PRO A 246 6.97 21.06 -18.70
C PRO A 246 7.96 20.01 -19.20
N LEU A 247 8.60 20.25 -20.34
CA LEU A 247 9.57 19.32 -20.91
C LEU A 247 10.86 19.22 -20.07
N GLU A 248 11.30 20.31 -19.44
CA GLU A 248 12.45 20.28 -18.53
C GLU A 248 12.14 19.49 -17.26
N ARG A 249 10.93 19.66 -16.70
CA ARG A 249 10.48 18.87 -15.53
C ARG A 249 10.47 17.37 -15.84
N LEU A 250 10.01 16.99 -17.03
CA LEU A 250 10.02 15.60 -17.50
C LEU A 250 11.45 15.10 -17.78
N ARG A 251 12.36 15.95 -18.29
CA ARG A 251 13.77 15.55 -18.41
C ARG A 251 14.41 15.33 -17.04
N GLY A 252 14.02 16.08 -16.01
CA GLY A 252 14.53 15.90 -14.64
C GLY A 252 14.26 14.51 -14.04
N ILE A 253 13.19 13.84 -14.48
CA ILE A 253 12.87 12.45 -14.10
C ILE A 253 13.43 11.42 -15.09
N GLY A 254 14.15 11.88 -16.12
CA GLY A 254 14.72 11.10 -17.21
C GLY A 254 13.73 10.71 -18.30
N LEU A 255 12.69 11.50 -18.53
CA LEU A 255 11.68 11.26 -19.56
C LEU A 255 11.72 12.35 -20.64
N THR A 256 11.97 11.95 -21.89
CA THR A 256 11.84 12.85 -23.04
C THR A 256 10.64 12.43 -23.85
N ILE A 257 9.73 13.39 -24.07
CA ILE A 257 8.52 13.19 -24.87
C ILE A 257 8.62 14.08 -26.11
N THR A 258 8.19 13.52 -27.24
CA THR A 258 8.08 14.24 -28.50
C THR A 258 6.64 14.19 -28.98
N GLN A 259 6.13 15.34 -29.41
CA GLN A 259 4.82 15.41 -30.02
C GLN A 259 4.92 15.00 -31.49
N ALA A 260 4.17 13.98 -31.88
CA ALA A 260 4.08 13.49 -33.26
C ALA A 260 2.62 13.62 -33.73
N GLY A 261 2.28 14.80 -34.25
CA GLY A 261 0.88 15.15 -34.55
C GLY A 261 0.07 15.33 -33.27
N ASP A 262 -1.02 14.56 -33.14
CA ASP A 262 -1.88 14.56 -31.95
C ASP A 262 -1.40 13.60 -30.84
N ALA A 263 -0.42 12.74 -31.14
CA ALA A 263 0.14 11.79 -30.19
C ALA A 263 1.35 12.37 -29.45
N LEU A 264 1.48 12.00 -28.17
CA LEU A 264 2.65 12.30 -27.34
C LEU A 264 3.44 11.02 -27.10
N MET A 265 4.55 10.85 -27.81
CA MET A 265 5.35 9.63 -27.74
C MET A 265 6.57 9.82 -26.84
N ILE A 266 6.88 8.83 -26.01
CA ILE A 266 8.11 8.77 -25.23
C ILE A 266 9.26 8.44 -26.18
N SER A 267 10.11 9.43 -26.46
CA SER A 267 11.23 9.30 -27.41
C SER A 267 12.53 8.87 -26.75
N ASN A 268 12.71 9.14 -25.45
CA ASN A 268 13.86 8.66 -24.70
C ASN A 268 13.52 8.49 -23.21
N VAL A 269 14.11 7.46 -22.61
CA VAL A 269 14.08 7.21 -21.16
C VAL A 269 15.50 7.02 -20.69
N ASP A 270 16.00 7.93 -19.84
CA ASP A 270 17.38 7.91 -19.39
C ASP A 270 17.69 6.69 -18.54
N PHE A 271 18.88 6.13 -18.71
CA PHE A 271 19.31 4.97 -17.94
C PHE A 271 19.42 5.30 -16.44
N GLY A 272 18.88 4.42 -15.59
CA GLY A 272 18.92 4.57 -14.12
C GLY A 272 17.99 5.64 -13.55
N SER A 273 17.26 6.35 -14.42
CA SER A 273 16.31 7.42 -14.07
C SER A 273 15.09 6.90 -13.29
N TYR A 274 14.31 7.83 -12.74
CA TYR A 274 13.04 7.49 -12.10
C TYR A 274 12.08 6.87 -13.11
N ALA A 275 11.94 7.48 -14.29
CA ALA A 275 11.09 6.99 -15.38
C ALA A 275 11.41 5.53 -15.73
N LYS A 276 12.70 5.18 -15.85
CA LYS A 276 13.08 3.79 -16.14
C LYS A 276 12.71 2.81 -15.02
N ARG A 277 12.80 3.23 -13.74
CA ARG A 277 12.50 2.39 -12.58
C ARG A 277 11.01 2.10 -12.39
N ILE A 278 10.14 2.98 -12.90
CA ILE A 278 8.69 2.76 -12.90
C ILE A 278 8.19 1.98 -14.13
N GLY A 279 9.10 1.47 -14.97
CA GLY A 279 8.75 0.65 -16.13
C GLY A 279 8.28 1.44 -17.36
N LEU A 280 8.66 2.72 -17.49
CA LEU A 280 8.49 3.45 -18.74
C LEU A 280 9.59 3.06 -19.74
N ASP A 281 9.18 2.87 -20.99
CA ASP A 281 10.06 2.53 -22.11
C ASP A 281 9.86 3.47 -23.29
N VAL A 282 10.85 3.48 -24.17
CA VAL A 282 10.81 4.25 -25.42
C VAL A 282 9.80 3.64 -26.37
N GLY A 283 9.02 4.47 -27.05
CA GLY A 283 7.99 4.06 -27.99
C GLY A 283 6.60 3.92 -27.37
N TYR A 284 6.45 4.09 -26.07
CA TYR A 284 5.13 4.22 -25.45
C TYR A 284 4.51 5.58 -25.75
N ASP A 285 3.22 5.57 -26.05
CA ASP A 285 2.39 6.75 -26.25
C ASP A 285 1.70 7.14 -24.94
N VAL A 286 1.73 8.42 -24.60
CA VAL A 286 0.89 8.98 -23.54
C VAL A 286 -0.51 9.17 -24.10
N VAL A 287 -1.47 8.38 -23.59
CA VAL A 287 -2.84 8.36 -24.11
C VAL A 287 -3.81 9.20 -23.29
N ALA A 288 -3.58 9.29 -21.97
CA ALA A 288 -4.46 10.04 -21.07
C ALA A 288 -3.73 10.57 -19.85
N VAL A 289 -4.27 11.65 -19.28
CA VAL A 289 -3.83 12.19 -17.97
C VAL A 289 -4.93 11.98 -16.97
N LEU A 290 -4.59 11.48 -15.79
CA LEU A 290 -5.55 11.23 -14.72
C LEU A 290 -5.61 12.43 -13.80
N ARG A 291 -6.70 13.19 -13.90
CA ARG A 291 -7.01 14.26 -12.96
C ARG A 291 -7.87 13.70 -11.83
N LYS A 292 -7.61 14.10 -10.59
CA LYS A 292 -8.49 13.73 -9.47
C LYS A 292 -9.89 14.30 -9.71
N ALA A 293 -10.88 13.42 -9.74
CA ALA A 293 -12.29 13.79 -9.95
C ALA A 293 -12.86 14.51 -8.72
N ASP A 294 -13.95 15.25 -8.92
CA ASP A 294 -14.70 15.89 -7.83
C ASP A 294 -15.49 14.82 -7.04
N GLN A 295 -14.83 14.22 -6.05
CA GLN A 295 -15.44 13.24 -5.15
C GLN A 295 -15.98 13.88 -3.86
N PRO A 296 -17.02 13.27 -3.24
CA PRO A 296 -17.44 13.64 -1.89
C PRO A 296 -16.27 13.55 -0.89
N SER A 297 -16.30 14.38 0.14
CA SER A 297 -15.21 14.44 1.12
C SER A 297 -14.98 13.09 1.81
N SER A 298 -13.71 12.69 1.92
CA SER A 298 -13.27 11.52 2.70
C SER A 298 -13.58 11.62 4.19
N LEU A 299 -13.97 12.81 4.68
CA LEU A 299 -14.44 13.01 6.05
C LEU A 299 -15.77 12.28 6.34
N ILE A 300 -16.59 12.02 5.33
CA ILE A 300 -17.88 11.34 5.51
C ILE A 300 -17.69 9.89 5.99
N PRO A 301 -16.97 9.00 5.26
CA PRO A 301 -16.74 7.63 5.73
C PRO A 301 -15.94 7.59 7.04
N ILE A 302 -14.97 8.50 7.23
CA ILE A 302 -14.20 8.59 8.47
C ILE A 302 -15.11 8.97 9.64
N GLY A 303 -15.97 9.98 9.48
CA GLY A 303 -16.90 10.42 10.53
C GLY A 303 -17.87 9.32 10.93
N LEU A 304 -18.41 8.59 9.95
CA LEU A 304 -19.27 7.42 10.20
C LEU A 304 -18.52 6.31 10.95
N ALA A 305 -17.27 6.03 10.57
CA ALA A 305 -16.43 5.03 11.24
C ALA A 305 -16.13 5.41 12.70
N LEU A 306 -15.84 6.69 12.98
CA LEU A 306 -15.61 7.18 14.34
C LEU A 306 -16.90 7.14 15.18
N ALA A 307 -18.04 7.52 14.60
CA ALA A 307 -19.34 7.41 15.26
C ALA A 307 -19.69 5.94 15.59
N ALA A 308 -19.44 5.02 14.65
CA ALA A 308 -19.63 3.59 14.86
C ALA A 308 -18.71 3.05 15.97
N THR A 309 -17.46 3.54 16.04
CA THR A 309 -16.52 3.21 17.13
C THR A 309 -17.08 3.60 18.49
N ALA A 310 -17.61 4.83 18.60
CA ALA A 310 -18.25 5.31 19.82
C ALA A 310 -19.50 4.47 20.18
N GLY A 311 -20.27 4.04 19.17
CA GLY A 311 -21.40 3.12 19.35
C GLY A 311 -20.98 1.77 19.94
N VAL A 312 -19.95 1.12 19.38
CA VAL A 312 -19.40 -0.14 19.91
C VAL A 312 -18.86 0.06 21.33
N ALA A 313 -18.11 1.13 21.57
CA ALA A 313 -17.62 1.47 22.91
C ALA A 313 -18.77 1.62 23.91
N GLY A 314 -19.83 2.35 23.56
CA GLY A 314 -21.01 2.57 24.40
C GLY A 314 -21.72 1.26 24.77
N LEU A 315 -21.90 0.35 23.79
CA LEU A 315 -22.48 -0.98 24.03
C LEU A 315 -21.61 -1.83 24.97
N GLN A 316 -20.28 -1.71 24.88
CA GLN A 316 -19.36 -2.41 25.78
C GLN A 316 -19.33 -1.80 27.18
N PHE A 317 -19.33 -0.47 27.31
CA PHE A 317 -19.42 0.21 28.60
C PHE A 317 -20.72 -0.11 29.34
N ALA A 318 -21.86 -0.11 28.64
CA ALA A 318 -23.14 -0.50 29.23
C ALA A 318 -23.11 -1.96 29.76
N ARG A 319 -22.44 -2.86 29.03
CA ARG A 319 -22.25 -4.25 29.46
C ARG A 319 -21.31 -4.38 30.65
N ALA A 320 -20.22 -3.62 30.67
CA ALA A 320 -19.25 -3.59 31.76
C ALA A 320 -19.94 -3.19 33.08
N ARG A 321 -20.72 -2.11 33.05
CA ARG A 321 -21.49 -1.62 34.21
C ARG A 321 -22.50 -2.66 34.71
N LYS A 322 -23.26 -3.27 33.80
CA LYS A 322 -24.21 -4.33 34.19
C LYS A 322 -23.54 -5.55 34.84
N GLN A 323 -22.28 -5.84 34.49
CA GLN A 323 -21.51 -6.91 35.11
C GLN A 323 -20.92 -6.52 36.48
N SER A 324 -20.52 -5.26 36.68
CA SER A 324 -20.10 -4.77 38.00
C SER A 324 -21.27 -4.76 38.99
N ASP A 325 -22.42 -4.21 38.58
CA ASP A 325 -23.59 -4.10 39.46
C ASP A 325 -24.08 -5.48 39.91
N ARG A 326 -24.05 -6.48 38.99
CA ARG A 326 -24.43 -7.86 39.31
C ARG A 326 -23.44 -8.57 40.24
N LYS A 327 -22.16 -8.16 40.26
CA LYS A 327 -21.17 -8.66 41.21
C LYS A 327 -21.38 -8.05 42.60
N GLU A 328 -21.80 -6.79 42.68
CA GLU A 328 -22.08 -6.11 43.95
C GLU A 328 -23.41 -6.55 44.59
N THR A 329 -24.41 -6.93 43.80
CA THR A 329 -25.71 -7.42 44.31
C THR A 329 -25.80 -8.95 44.45
N GLY A 330 -24.72 -9.69 44.20
CA GLY A 330 -24.69 -11.15 44.38
C GLY A 330 -24.66 -11.52 45.87
N PRO A 331 -25.24 -12.67 46.28
CA PRO A 331 -25.20 -13.06 47.69
C PRO A 331 -23.75 -13.17 48.14
N ALA A 332 -23.39 -12.41 49.19
CA ALA A 332 -22.13 -12.56 49.90
C ALA A 332 -22.02 -14.03 50.32
N ARG A 333 -21.04 -14.74 49.74
CA ARG A 333 -20.66 -16.07 50.19
C ARG A 333 -19.71 -15.95 51.35
#